data_AF-A0A7K1KWN6-F1
#
_entry.id   AF-A0A7K1KWN6-F1
#
_cell.length_a   1.000
_cell.length_b   1.000
_cell.length_c   1.000
_cell.angle_alpha   90.00
_cell.angle_beta   90.00
_cell.angle_gamma   90.00
#
_symmetry.space_group_name_H-M   'P 1'
#
loop_
_entity.id
_entity.type
_entity.pdbx_description
1 polymer ?
#
loop_
_entity_poly.entity_id
_entity_poly.type
_entity_poly.pdbx_seq_one_letter_code
_entity_poly.pdbx_strand_id
1 'polypeptide(L)'
;MRENYSPIARIRVAAVSLAVLCAAGGVLTGCGDAGATITRLTVGSPGPEPYTLMSGTDATKVTARPRAGGTRDGDTPGLYGGTRRAASCDQRRLIAFLQANPAKAKAWAGVQGIPVSDIARYVSRLTPVLLRTDTLVTNHGWRDGAATSGPAVLQAGMGVLINGYGVPTVKCNCGNPLTQPEKKIKAGGASYRGRSWPGFQKGKVTKIRPRDSREGTIETFVLVDPGATMGFERPRATAGALDGPPTELPPEETAESPSDSPAPIDSGSSSPGTDVPSDEPSPSPSPSATEPTETGVPTDEPSPGASDDPNHGGTAPAASEPTSDPGSPGPISMAPTEESGASPDW
;
A
#
# COMPACT_ATOMS: atom_id res chain seq x y z
N MET A 1 -52.05 -5.21 -83.65
CA MET A 1 -51.81 -6.36 -82.76
C MET A 1 -51.76 -5.81 -81.33
N ARG A 2 -52.73 -6.16 -80.47
CA ARG A 2 -52.80 -5.96 -78.98
C ARG A 2 -52.46 -4.55 -78.42
N GLU A 3 -53.39 -3.75 -77.91
CA GLU A 3 -54.21 -3.86 -76.67
C GLU A 3 -53.61 -3.14 -75.44
N ASN A 4 -54.51 -2.38 -74.77
CA ASN A 4 -54.57 -2.04 -73.34
C ASN A 4 -53.82 -0.83 -72.72
N TYR A 5 -54.62 0.14 -72.21
CA TYR A 5 -54.74 0.60 -70.80
C TYR A 5 -53.48 0.57 -69.90
N SER A 6 -53.17 1.48 -68.96
CA SER A 6 -53.72 2.74 -68.41
C SER A 6 -52.68 3.22 -67.33
N PRO A 7 -52.92 4.16 -66.37
CA PRO A 7 -51.84 5.01 -65.87
C PRO A 7 -51.36 4.70 -64.44
N ILE A 8 -50.21 5.28 -64.04
CA ILE A 8 -49.76 5.29 -62.63
C ILE A 8 -49.58 6.72 -62.14
N ALA A 9 -50.33 7.04 -61.08
CA ALA A 9 -50.34 8.35 -60.42
C ALA A 9 -49.05 8.60 -59.62
N ARG A 10 -48.57 9.85 -59.63
CA ARG A 10 -47.51 10.31 -58.72
C ARG A 10 -48.14 10.83 -57.42
N ILE A 11 -48.13 9.99 -56.39
CA ILE A 11 -48.62 10.31 -55.05
C ILE A 11 -47.73 11.42 -54.44
N ARG A 12 -48.35 12.47 -53.92
CA ARG A 12 -47.68 13.49 -53.10
C ARG A 12 -47.55 12.96 -51.68
N VAL A 13 -46.33 12.80 -51.18
CA VAL A 13 -46.07 12.59 -49.74
C VAL A 13 -45.65 13.93 -49.14
N ALA A 14 -46.47 14.44 -48.21
CA ALA A 14 -46.16 15.66 -47.47
C ALA A 14 -45.19 15.34 -46.32
N ALA A 15 -44.12 16.12 -46.19
CA ALA A 15 -43.23 16.03 -45.04
C ALA A 15 -43.87 16.70 -43.81
N VAL A 16 -44.15 15.91 -42.77
CA VAL A 16 -44.60 16.42 -41.47
C VAL A 16 -43.43 16.40 -40.49
N SER A 17 -42.85 17.57 -40.25
CA SER A 17 -41.76 17.75 -39.29
C SER A 17 -42.30 17.82 -37.86
N LEU A 18 -42.26 16.71 -37.12
CA LEU A 18 -42.67 16.68 -35.71
C LEU A 18 -41.48 17.02 -34.79
N ALA A 19 -41.36 18.30 -34.42
CA ALA A 19 -40.41 18.74 -33.40
C ALA A 19 -40.94 18.40 -31.99
N VAL A 20 -40.44 17.32 -31.41
CA VAL A 20 -40.80 16.90 -30.04
C VAL A 20 -39.89 17.60 -29.02
N LEU A 21 -40.41 18.66 -28.38
CA LEU A 21 -39.76 19.35 -27.28
C LEU A 21 -40.12 18.69 -25.94
N CYS A 22 -39.39 17.65 -25.53
CA CYS A 22 -39.57 17.04 -24.21
C CYS A 22 -38.88 17.84 -23.10
N ALA A 23 -39.57 18.86 -22.59
CA ALA A 23 -39.23 19.48 -21.32
C ALA A 23 -39.62 18.56 -20.14
N ALA A 24 -38.69 17.70 -19.71
CA ALA A 24 -38.87 16.89 -18.50
C ALA A 24 -38.42 17.68 -17.26
N GLY A 25 -39.38 18.16 -16.48
CA GLY A 25 -39.11 18.83 -15.20
C GLY A 25 -38.56 17.85 -14.16
N GLY A 26 -37.28 17.97 -13.82
CA GLY A 26 -36.67 17.22 -12.73
C GLY A 26 -37.05 17.79 -11.37
N VAL A 27 -37.84 17.04 -10.60
CA VAL A 27 -38.04 17.34 -9.17
C VAL A 27 -36.69 17.22 -8.46
N LEU A 28 -36.26 18.30 -7.79
CA LEU A 28 -35.07 18.31 -6.96
C LEU A 28 -35.31 17.54 -5.66
N THR A 29 -35.37 16.21 -5.74
CA THR A 29 -35.18 15.36 -4.57
C THR A 29 -33.74 15.52 -4.11
N GLY A 30 -33.55 16.23 -2.99
CA GLY A 30 -32.25 16.43 -2.37
C GLY A 30 -31.61 15.09 -2.02
N CYS A 31 -30.67 14.64 -2.86
CA CYS A 31 -29.88 13.45 -2.58
C CYS A 31 -28.92 13.78 -1.44
N GLY A 32 -29.32 13.45 -0.21
CA GLY A 32 -28.41 13.53 0.94
C GLY A 32 -27.20 12.64 0.66
N ASP A 33 -26.01 13.25 0.67
CA ASP A 33 -24.75 12.59 0.30
C ASP A 33 -24.50 11.39 1.22
N ALA A 34 -24.84 10.19 0.73
CA ALA A 34 -24.70 8.95 1.47
C ALA A 34 -23.20 8.68 1.64
N GLY A 35 -22.69 9.05 2.82
CA GLY A 35 -21.27 9.08 3.12
C GLY A 35 -20.53 7.80 2.71
N ALA A 36 -19.40 7.98 2.03
CA ALA A 36 -18.66 6.88 1.42
C ALA A 36 -18.42 5.71 2.39
N THR A 37 -18.67 4.48 1.92
CA THR A 37 -18.37 3.27 2.71
C THR A 37 -16.95 2.80 2.42
N ILE A 38 -16.09 2.85 3.43
CA ILE A 38 -14.66 2.58 3.34
C ILE A 38 -14.36 1.13 3.75
N THR A 39 -13.51 0.44 2.99
CA THR A 39 -13.06 -0.93 3.32
C THR A 39 -11.91 -0.89 4.32
N ARG A 40 -11.99 -1.63 5.42
CA ARG A 40 -10.85 -1.89 6.31
C ARG A 40 -10.03 -3.06 5.77
N LEU A 41 -8.73 -2.84 5.54
CA LEU A 41 -7.78 -3.86 5.08
C LEU A 41 -6.69 -4.05 6.13
N THR A 42 -6.71 -5.20 6.81
CA THR A 42 -5.79 -5.55 7.90
C THR A 42 -4.42 -5.98 7.39
N VAL A 43 -3.39 -5.83 8.23
CA VAL A 43 -2.07 -6.45 8.02
C VAL A 43 -2.21 -7.96 7.84
N GLY A 44 -1.33 -8.55 7.02
CA GLY A 44 -1.36 -9.98 6.69
C GLY A 44 -2.54 -10.41 5.80
N SER A 45 -3.41 -9.48 5.37
CA SER A 45 -4.53 -9.78 4.48
C SER A 45 -4.37 -9.09 3.12
N PRO A 46 -4.27 -9.87 2.02
CA PRO A 46 -4.35 -9.35 0.65
C PRO A 46 -5.62 -8.52 0.40
N GLY A 47 -6.73 -8.84 1.09
CA GLY A 47 -8.04 -8.26 0.82
C GLY A 47 -8.71 -8.86 -0.42
N PRO A 48 -9.82 -8.27 -0.88
CA PRO A 48 -10.52 -8.73 -2.07
C PRO A 48 -9.73 -8.42 -3.35
N GLU A 49 -10.00 -9.20 -4.41
CA GLU A 49 -9.58 -8.95 -5.78
C GLU A 49 -8.06 -8.66 -5.95
N PRO A 50 -7.15 -9.49 -5.38
CA PRO A 50 -5.72 -9.25 -5.47
C PRO A 50 -5.19 -9.43 -6.90
N TYR A 51 -4.30 -8.54 -7.33
CA TYR A 51 -3.53 -8.74 -8.56
C TYR A 51 -2.65 -9.99 -8.46
N THR A 52 -1.90 -10.13 -7.36
CA THR A 52 -1.01 -11.26 -7.06
C THR A 52 -1.00 -11.53 -5.54
N LEU A 53 -0.36 -12.60 -5.08
CA LEU A 53 -0.20 -12.88 -3.65
C LEU A 53 1.28 -12.79 -3.26
N MET A 54 1.57 -11.98 -2.26
CA MET A 54 2.92 -11.81 -1.70
C MET A 54 2.86 -11.90 -0.17
N SER A 55 3.68 -12.77 0.40
CA SER A 55 3.77 -13.02 1.85
C SER A 55 4.96 -12.27 2.45
N GLY A 56 4.93 -12.03 3.76
CA GLY A 56 6.04 -11.39 4.49
C GLY A 56 6.19 -9.89 4.24
N THR A 57 5.20 -9.23 3.62
CA THR A 57 5.29 -7.80 3.26
C THR A 57 4.94 -6.85 4.41
N ASP A 58 4.26 -7.33 5.44
CA ASP A 58 3.64 -6.52 6.49
C ASP A 58 4.25 -6.83 7.87
N ALA A 59 4.30 -5.81 8.73
CA ALA A 59 4.63 -5.96 10.14
C ALA A 59 3.34 -6.06 10.97
N THR A 60 3.16 -7.16 11.71
CA THR A 60 1.97 -7.38 12.57
C THR A 60 2.03 -6.64 13.91
N LYS A 61 3.23 -6.21 14.31
CA LYS A 61 3.49 -5.38 15.50
C LYS A 61 4.24 -4.14 15.04
N VAL A 62 3.60 -2.98 15.16
CA VAL A 62 4.21 -1.66 14.99
C VAL A 62 3.82 -0.79 16.18
N THR A 63 4.79 -0.05 16.73
CA THR A 63 4.51 0.98 17.73
C THR A 63 3.72 2.10 17.08
N ALA A 64 2.60 2.50 17.71
CA ALA A 64 1.70 3.50 17.15
C ALA A 64 2.38 4.88 17.09
N ARG A 65 2.38 5.53 15.93
CA ARG A 65 2.81 6.94 15.81
C ARG A 65 1.91 7.84 16.66
N PRO A 66 2.43 8.66 17.59
CA PRO A 66 1.59 9.53 18.42
C PRO A 66 0.73 10.50 17.59
N ARG A 67 1.33 11.12 16.56
CA ARG A 67 0.69 12.09 15.66
C ARG A 67 -0.08 11.45 14.48
N ALA A 68 -0.97 10.50 14.78
CA ALA A 68 -1.86 9.88 13.80
C ALA A 68 -3.04 10.78 13.38
N GLY A 69 -3.64 10.52 12.22
CA GLY A 69 -4.82 11.22 11.71
C GLY A 69 -4.54 12.52 10.95
N GLY A 70 -5.62 13.14 10.45
CA GLY A 70 -5.55 14.38 9.68
C GLY A 70 -4.98 14.19 8.27
N THR A 71 -4.33 15.23 7.74
CA THR A 71 -3.53 15.15 6.50
C THR A 71 -2.06 15.32 6.86
N ARG A 72 -1.19 14.56 6.20
CA ARG A 72 0.28 14.65 6.28
C ARG A 72 0.85 14.74 4.87
N ASP A 73 1.98 15.40 4.72
CA ASP A 73 2.72 15.47 3.47
C ASP A 73 3.67 14.28 3.36
N GLY A 74 3.89 13.75 2.16
CA GLY A 74 4.54 12.45 1.93
C GLY A 74 6.02 12.38 2.33
N ASP A 75 6.63 13.52 2.63
CA ASP A 75 7.99 13.75 3.11
C ASP A 75 8.09 13.95 4.63
N THR A 76 6.96 14.00 5.35
CA THR A 76 6.89 14.11 6.82
C THR A 76 7.82 13.07 7.49
N PRO A 77 8.88 13.47 8.23
CA PRO A 77 9.81 12.55 8.86
C PRO A 77 9.11 11.56 9.81
N GLY A 78 9.44 10.27 9.68
CA GLY A 78 8.83 9.20 10.49
C GLY A 78 7.38 8.85 10.12
N LEU A 79 6.72 9.52 9.17
CA LEU A 79 5.38 9.13 8.70
C LEU A 79 5.34 7.67 8.24
N TYR A 80 6.45 7.23 7.65
CA TYR A 80 6.71 5.86 7.22
C TYR A 80 7.72 5.16 8.12
N GLY A 81 7.66 3.84 8.10
CA GLY A 81 8.64 3.00 8.76
C GLY A 81 9.27 1.98 7.83
N GLY A 82 10.13 1.14 8.39
CA GLY A 82 10.74 0.02 7.68
C GLY A 82 11.74 -0.72 8.55
N THR A 83 12.16 -1.90 8.12
CA THR A 83 13.30 -2.58 8.73
C THR A 83 14.57 -2.03 8.12
N ARG A 84 15.50 -1.50 8.92
CA ARG A 84 16.77 -1.01 8.40
C ARG A 84 17.55 -2.13 7.71
N ARG A 85 18.16 -1.84 6.56
CA ARG A 85 18.84 -2.78 5.65
C ARG A 85 17.96 -3.86 5.01
N ALA A 86 16.64 -3.76 5.11
CA ALA A 86 15.71 -4.70 4.48
C ALA A 86 14.43 -4.03 3.95
N ALA A 87 13.86 -4.59 2.89
CA ALA A 87 12.56 -4.22 2.37
C ALA A 87 11.62 -5.42 2.41
N SER A 88 10.39 -5.20 2.85
CA SER A 88 9.34 -6.22 2.86
C SER A 88 8.57 -6.30 1.54
N CYS A 89 8.70 -5.28 0.68
CA CYS A 89 8.04 -5.20 -0.63
C CYS A 89 9.04 -5.40 -1.77
N ASP A 90 8.92 -6.49 -2.53
CA ASP A 90 9.78 -6.78 -3.68
C ASP A 90 9.22 -6.18 -4.98
N GLN A 91 9.87 -5.10 -5.43
CA GLN A 91 9.58 -4.44 -6.71
C GLN A 91 9.82 -5.35 -7.92
N ARG A 92 10.88 -6.17 -7.91
CA ARG A 92 11.24 -7.05 -9.03
C ARG A 92 10.21 -8.17 -9.19
N ARG A 93 9.75 -8.75 -8.08
CA ARG A 93 8.66 -9.74 -8.07
C ARG A 93 7.36 -9.17 -8.64
N LEU A 94 7.00 -7.92 -8.33
CA LEU A 94 5.84 -7.26 -8.92
C LEU A 94 6.01 -7.03 -10.43
N ILE A 95 7.19 -6.58 -10.87
CA ILE A 95 7.50 -6.36 -12.30
C ILE A 95 7.39 -7.69 -13.08
N ALA A 96 8.06 -8.74 -12.61
CA ALA A 96 8.02 -10.07 -13.23
C ALA A 96 6.59 -10.63 -13.27
N PHE A 97 5.81 -10.46 -12.20
CA PHE A 97 4.40 -10.85 -12.17
C PHE A 97 3.58 -10.12 -13.25
N LEU A 98 3.71 -8.80 -13.37
CA LEU A 98 2.94 -8.02 -14.35
C LEU A 98 3.38 -8.37 -15.79
N GLN A 99 4.68 -8.53 -16.05
CA GLN A 99 5.20 -8.98 -17.35
C GLN A 99 4.62 -10.35 -17.75
N ALA A 100 4.49 -11.29 -16.82
CA ALA A 100 3.87 -12.60 -17.06
C ALA A 100 2.33 -12.57 -17.17
N ASN A 101 1.67 -11.44 -16.90
CA ASN A 101 0.20 -11.32 -16.87
C ASN A 101 -0.29 -10.10 -17.68
N PRO A 102 -0.27 -10.13 -19.03
CA PRO A 102 -0.51 -8.95 -19.88
C PRO A 102 -1.85 -8.22 -19.63
N ALA A 103 -2.94 -8.97 -19.38
CA ALA A 103 -4.25 -8.38 -19.09
C ALA A 103 -4.23 -7.57 -17.78
N LYS A 104 -3.63 -8.14 -16.72
CA LYS A 104 -3.43 -7.44 -15.44
C LYS A 104 -2.48 -6.26 -15.60
N ALA A 105 -1.37 -6.40 -16.32
CA ALA A 105 -0.45 -5.30 -16.62
C ALA A 105 -1.16 -4.12 -17.30
N LYS A 106 -2.04 -4.39 -18.27
CA LYS A 106 -2.82 -3.35 -18.97
C LYS A 106 -3.66 -2.50 -18.02
N ALA A 107 -4.42 -3.11 -17.10
CA ALA A 107 -5.24 -2.35 -16.17
C ALA A 107 -4.45 -1.76 -15.00
N TRP A 108 -3.40 -2.44 -14.54
CA TRP A 108 -2.48 -1.90 -13.53
C TRP A 108 -1.84 -0.59 -14.01
N ALA A 109 -1.34 -0.59 -15.25
CA ALA A 109 -0.80 0.60 -15.90
C ALA A 109 -1.88 1.66 -16.15
N GLY A 110 -3.10 1.25 -16.52
CA GLY A 110 -4.25 2.13 -16.67
C GLY A 110 -4.62 2.90 -15.38
N VAL A 111 -4.58 2.24 -14.21
CA VAL A 111 -4.80 2.89 -12.91
C VAL A 111 -3.72 3.93 -12.60
N GLN A 112 -2.46 3.66 -12.95
CA GLN A 112 -1.34 4.59 -12.73
C GLN A 112 -1.21 5.67 -13.82
N GLY A 113 -2.00 5.59 -14.91
CA GLY A 113 -1.92 6.51 -16.04
C GLY A 113 -0.63 6.41 -16.85
N ILE A 114 -0.02 5.22 -16.94
CA ILE A 114 1.25 4.99 -17.65
C ILE A 114 1.09 4.00 -18.83
N PRO A 115 2.00 4.01 -19.82
CA PRO A 115 2.12 2.92 -20.79
C PRO A 115 2.48 1.59 -20.12
N VAL A 116 2.02 0.46 -20.70
CA VAL A 116 2.37 -0.90 -20.19
C VAL A 116 3.87 -1.17 -20.26
N SER A 117 4.54 -0.67 -21.30
CA SER A 117 6.01 -0.73 -21.44
C SER A 117 6.75 0.01 -20.32
N ASP A 118 6.11 0.98 -19.67
CA ASP A 118 6.69 1.79 -18.60
C ASP A 118 6.57 1.19 -17.19
N ILE A 119 5.81 0.09 -17.01
CA ILE A 119 5.60 -0.53 -15.69
C ILE A 119 6.93 -0.84 -14.99
N ALA A 120 7.89 -1.47 -15.70
CA ALA A 120 9.17 -1.83 -15.11
C ALA A 120 9.96 -0.60 -14.62
N ARG A 121 10.00 0.45 -15.44
CA ARG A 121 10.66 1.74 -15.15
C ARG A 121 9.94 2.53 -14.05
N TYR A 122 8.62 2.41 -13.95
CA TYR A 122 7.83 3.05 -12.90
C TYR A 122 8.03 2.35 -11.55
N VAL A 123 7.78 1.03 -11.49
CA VAL A 123 7.85 0.24 -10.26
C VAL A 123 9.27 0.23 -9.67
N SER A 124 10.31 0.19 -10.51
CA SER A 124 11.71 0.24 -10.04
C SER A 124 12.11 1.55 -9.35
N ARG A 125 11.33 2.64 -9.51
CA ARG A 125 11.59 3.94 -8.87
C ARG A 125 10.80 4.18 -7.58
N LEU A 126 9.93 3.25 -7.20
CA LEU A 126 9.15 3.32 -5.96
C LEU A 126 9.99 2.90 -4.75
N THR A 127 9.74 3.46 -3.58
CA THR A 127 10.44 3.09 -2.34
C THR A 127 9.57 2.13 -1.51
N PRO A 128 10.10 0.98 -1.04
CA PRO A 128 9.39 0.08 -0.14
C PRO A 128 9.43 0.57 1.32
N VAL A 129 8.25 0.70 1.92
CA VAL A 129 8.06 1.18 3.30
C VAL A 129 6.90 0.46 4.01
N LEU A 130 6.84 0.61 5.33
CA LEU A 130 5.70 0.24 6.17
C LEU A 130 4.90 1.50 6.53
N LEU A 131 3.57 1.40 6.57
CA LEU A 131 2.73 2.45 7.14
C LEU A 131 2.84 2.49 8.66
N ARG A 132 3.06 3.66 9.27
CA ARG A 132 3.01 3.83 10.75
C ARG A 132 1.69 4.39 11.27
N THR A 133 0.73 4.66 10.38
CA THR A 133 -0.63 5.09 10.71
C THR A 133 -1.67 4.40 9.82
N ASP A 134 -2.89 4.25 10.35
CA ASP A 134 -4.03 3.77 9.56
C ASP A 134 -4.31 4.77 8.42
N THR A 135 -4.06 4.38 7.16
CA THR A 135 -3.96 5.32 6.03
C THR A 135 -5.10 5.13 5.04
N LEU A 136 -5.79 6.22 4.71
CA LEU A 136 -6.83 6.25 3.68
C LEU A 136 -6.24 6.33 2.28
N VAL A 137 -6.64 5.40 1.41
CA VAL A 137 -6.27 5.29 -0.01
C VAL A 137 -7.50 4.97 -0.85
N THR A 138 -7.40 5.09 -2.17
CA THR A 138 -8.23 4.31 -3.08
C THR A 138 -7.44 3.07 -3.49
N ASN A 139 -7.96 1.89 -3.19
CA ASN A 139 -7.36 0.61 -3.60
C ASN A 139 -8.06 0.09 -4.84
N HIS A 140 -7.27 -0.31 -5.84
CA HIS A 140 -7.79 -0.84 -7.09
C HIS A 140 -7.53 -2.34 -7.19
N GLY A 141 -8.58 -3.16 -7.15
CA GLY A 141 -8.48 -4.61 -7.31
C GLY A 141 -8.46 -5.02 -8.78
N TRP A 142 -8.44 -6.33 -9.04
CA TRP A 142 -8.62 -6.91 -10.37
C TRP A 142 -9.76 -7.91 -10.39
N ARG A 143 -10.77 -7.67 -11.22
CA ARG A 143 -11.91 -8.58 -11.44
C ARG A 143 -12.44 -8.44 -12.88
N ASP A 144 -12.88 -9.55 -13.46
CA ASP A 144 -13.56 -9.63 -14.76
C ASP A 144 -12.85 -8.90 -15.91
N GLY A 145 -11.51 -8.93 -15.91
CA GLY A 145 -10.68 -8.30 -16.96
C GLY A 145 -10.43 -6.80 -16.77
N ALA A 146 -10.86 -6.20 -15.66
CA ALA A 146 -10.73 -4.77 -15.38
C ALA A 146 -10.16 -4.48 -13.98
N ALA A 147 -9.66 -3.26 -13.80
CA ALA A 147 -9.40 -2.73 -12.48
C ALA A 147 -10.73 -2.35 -11.79
N THR A 148 -10.91 -2.78 -10.55
CA THR A 148 -11.97 -2.25 -9.68
C THR A 148 -11.43 -1.03 -8.92
N SER A 149 -12.29 -0.27 -8.25
CA SER A 149 -11.88 0.90 -7.46
C SER A 149 -12.76 1.03 -6.21
N GLY A 150 -12.16 1.40 -5.08
CA GLY A 150 -12.92 1.74 -3.89
C GLY A 150 -12.05 2.33 -2.77
N PRO A 151 -12.64 3.17 -1.90
CA PRO A 151 -11.91 3.72 -0.77
C PRO A 151 -11.61 2.63 0.27
N ALA A 152 -10.38 2.64 0.77
CA ALA A 152 -9.91 1.70 1.77
C ALA A 152 -9.04 2.40 2.82
N VAL A 153 -9.10 1.92 4.08
CA VAL A 153 -8.07 2.20 5.07
C VAL A 153 -7.17 0.97 5.18
N LEU A 154 -5.87 1.21 4.96
CA LEU A 154 -4.81 0.24 5.22
C LEU A 154 -4.38 0.37 6.68
N GLN A 155 -4.37 -0.74 7.41
CA GLN A 155 -3.90 -0.78 8.80
C GLN A 155 -2.42 -0.37 8.91
N ALA A 156 -2.04 0.31 9.98
CA ALA A 156 -0.63 0.51 10.34
C ALA A 156 0.12 -0.84 10.40
N GLY A 157 1.32 -0.89 9.84
CA GLY A 157 2.12 -2.10 9.63
C GLY A 157 1.98 -2.72 8.24
N MET A 158 1.03 -2.26 7.41
CA MET A 158 0.92 -2.70 6.01
C MET A 158 2.15 -2.26 5.19
N GLY A 159 2.72 -3.17 4.40
CA GLY A 159 3.74 -2.85 3.41
C GLY A 159 3.16 -2.13 2.20
N VAL A 160 3.78 -1.02 1.79
CA VAL A 160 3.43 -0.27 0.57
C VAL A 160 4.68 0.13 -0.23
N LEU A 161 4.51 0.29 -1.54
CA LEU A 161 5.46 1.02 -2.38
C LEU A 161 5.00 2.48 -2.53
N ILE A 162 5.85 3.44 -2.19
CA ILE A 162 5.57 4.88 -2.32
C ILE A 162 6.33 5.49 -3.52
N ASN A 163 5.76 6.51 -4.15
CA ASN A 163 6.46 7.25 -5.22
C ASN A 163 7.43 8.31 -4.68
N GLY A 164 8.14 8.99 -5.57
CA GLY A 164 9.08 10.07 -5.23
C GLY A 164 8.47 11.33 -4.61
N TYR A 165 7.15 11.40 -4.40
CA TYR A 165 6.48 12.46 -3.64
C TYR A 165 5.86 11.92 -2.33
N GLY A 166 6.20 10.68 -1.96
CA GLY A 166 5.76 10.05 -0.72
C GLY A 166 4.28 9.67 -0.70
N VAL A 167 3.68 9.36 -1.86
CA VAL A 167 2.29 8.86 -1.94
C VAL A 167 2.30 7.33 -2.08
N PRO A 168 1.49 6.56 -1.33
CA PRO A 168 1.32 5.12 -1.53
C PRO A 168 0.74 4.80 -2.91
N THR A 169 1.43 3.92 -3.65
CA THR A 169 1.11 3.55 -5.04
C THR A 169 0.86 2.06 -5.24
N VAL A 170 1.31 1.20 -4.32
CA VAL A 170 1.03 -0.25 -4.36
C VAL A 170 0.85 -0.79 -2.94
N LYS A 171 -0.14 -1.65 -2.73
CA LYS A 171 -0.31 -2.46 -1.50
C LYS A 171 0.44 -3.79 -1.68
N CYS A 172 1.46 -4.05 -0.87
CA CYS A 172 2.45 -5.05 -1.23
C CYS A 172 1.93 -6.49 -1.17
N ASN A 173 1.15 -6.89 -0.16
CA ASN A 173 0.66 -8.28 -0.06
C ASN A 173 -0.30 -8.73 -1.19
N CYS A 174 -0.87 -7.79 -1.96
CA CYS A 174 -1.77 -8.08 -3.09
C CYS A 174 -1.31 -7.55 -4.46
N GLY A 175 -0.28 -6.69 -4.50
CA GLY A 175 0.20 -6.02 -5.73
C GLY A 175 -0.78 -4.99 -6.32
N ASN A 176 -1.90 -4.72 -5.65
CA ASN A 176 -2.93 -3.79 -6.10
C ASN A 176 -2.35 -2.37 -6.23
N PRO A 177 -2.57 -1.67 -7.36
CA PRO A 177 -2.23 -0.27 -7.47
C PRO A 177 -3.14 0.56 -6.55
N LEU A 178 -2.56 1.60 -5.98
CA LEU A 178 -3.19 2.55 -5.09
C LEU A 178 -3.16 3.94 -5.71
N THR A 179 -4.23 4.70 -5.53
CA THR A 179 -4.25 6.13 -5.83
C THR A 179 -4.68 6.92 -4.61
N GLN A 180 -4.52 8.24 -4.66
CA GLN A 180 -5.02 9.12 -3.60
C GLN A 180 -6.54 8.94 -3.43
N PRO A 181 -7.06 9.04 -2.18
CA PRO A 181 -8.49 9.02 -1.94
C PRO A 181 -9.16 10.29 -2.45
N GLU A 182 -10.42 10.18 -2.87
CA GLU A 182 -11.21 11.34 -3.30
C GLU A 182 -11.27 12.43 -2.21
N LYS A 183 -11.06 13.69 -2.62
CA LYS A 183 -10.95 14.84 -1.70
C LYS A 183 -12.19 14.98 -0.79
N LYS A 184 -13.37 14.63 -1.29
CA LYS A 184 -14.65 14.70 -0.56
C LYS A 184 -14.78 13.71 0.61
N ILE A 185 -14.11 12.56 0.55
CA ILE A 185 -14.27 11.50 1.58
C ILE A 185 -13.74 11.99 2.93
N LYS A 186 -14.60 12.07 3.95
CA LYS A 186 -14.21 12.41 5.33
C LYS A 186 -14.18 11.15 6.19
N ALA A 187 -12.99 10.70 6.58
CA ALA A 187 -12.82 9.43 7.30
C ALA A 187 -13.62 9.35 8.62
N GLY A 188 -13.76 10.47 9.35
CA GLY A 188 -14.57 10.55 10.57
C GLY A 188 -16.07 10.28 10.35
N GLY A 189 -16.65 10.84 9.28
CA GLY A 189 -18.08 10.74 8.96
C GLY A 189 -18.47 9.54 8.10
N ALA A 190 -17.50 8.74 7.67
CA ALA A 190 -17.71 7.61 6.77
C ALA A 190 -18.26 6.35 7.47
N SER A 191 -18.96 5.51 6.70
CA SER A 191 -19.28 4.12 7.06
C SER A 191 -18.09 3.20 6.79
N TYR A 192 -17.96 2.10 7.53
CA TYR A 192 -16.82 1.18 7.39
C TYR A 192 -17.28 -0.28 7.31
N ARG A 193 -16.66 -1.04 6.39
CA ARG A 193 -16.87 -2.49 6.21
C ARG A 193 -15.56 -3.27 6.34
N GLY A 194 -15.65 -4.60 6.42
CA GLY A 194 -14.50 -5.48 6.65
C GLY A 194 -14.06 -5.55 8.12
N ARG A 195 -13.11 -6.44 8.42
CA ARG A 195 -12.61 -6.70 9.77
C ARG A 195 -12.00 -5.43 10.38
N SER A 196 -12.27 -5.16 11.66
CA SER A 196 -11.62 -4.10 12.45
C SER A 196 -10.44 -4.67 13.24
N TRP A 197 -9.52 -3.81 13.67
CA TRP A 197 -8.39 -4.16 14.54
C TRP A 197 -8.45 -3.37 15.86
N PRO A 198 -7.79 -3.86 16.93
CA PRO A 198 -7.55 -3.07 18.14
C PRO A 198 -6.87 -1.75 17.81
N GLY A 199 -7.30 -0.65 18.45
CA GLY A 199 -6.76 0.69 18.22
C GLY A 199 -7.29 1.43 16.98
N PHE A 200 -8.06 0.79 16.09
CA PHE A 200 -8.70 1.48 14.96
C PHE A 200 -9.63 2.61 15.43
N GLN A 201 -9.39 3.84 14.98
CA GLN A 201 -10.22 5.00 15.30
C GLN A 201 -10.44 5.86 14.05
N LYS A 202 -11.70 6.15 13.69
CA LYS A 202 -12.05 6.93 12.49
C LYS A 202 -11.36 8.30 12.42
N GLY A 203 -11.17 8.95 13.59
CA GLY A 203 -10.48 10.24 13.71
C GLY A 203 -8.96 10.19 13.56
N LYS A 204 -8.35 9.00 13.75
CA LYS A 204 -6.90 8.76 13.61
C LYS A 204 -6.51 8.22 12.23
N VAL A 205 -7.46 8.14 11.29
CA VAL A 205 -7.19 7.79 9.90
C VAL A 205 -6.46 8.94 9.21
N THR A 206 -5.26 8.68 8.73
CA THR A 206 -4.39 9.64 8.06
C THR A 206 -4.66 9.68 6.56
N LYS A 207 -4.66 10.87 5.97
CA LYS A 207 -4.55 11.07 4.52
C LYS A 207 -3.14 11.54 4.18
N ILE A 208 -2.57 11.00 3.10
CA ILE A 208 -1.25 11.41 2.62
C ILE A 208 -1.40 12.21 1.33
N ARG A 209 -0.86 13.44 1.36
CA ARG A 209 -0.75 14.35 0.22
C ARG A 209 0.69 14.27 -0.31
N PRO A 210 0.95 14.37 -1.63
CA PRO A 210 2.31 14.52 -2.12
C PRO A 210 2.99 15.76 -1.51
N ARG A 211 4.30 15.68 -1.34
CA ARG A 211 5.20 16.84 -1.14
C ARG A 211 4.92 17.96 -2.17
N ASP A 212 5.19 19.22 -1.84
CA ASP A 212 5.12 20.32 -2.80
C ASP A 212 6.05 20.03 -3.99
N SER A 213 5.49 20.06 -5.21
CA SER A 213 6.22 19.80 -6.44
C SER A 213 7.36 20.79 -6.69
N ARG A 214 7.34 21.97 -6.07
CA ARG A 214 8.43 22.96 -6.11
C ARG A 214 9.73 22.48 -5.47
N GLU A 215 9.64 21.55 -4.52
CA GLU A 215 10.80 20.98 -3.83
C GLU A 215 11.38 19.75 -4.54
N GLY A 216 10.80 19.37 -5.69
CA GLY A 216 11.20 18.19 -6.46
C GLY A 216 10.85 16.87 -5.77
N THR A 217 11.50 15.79 -6.23
CA THR A 217 11.33 14.48 -5.62
C THR A 217 12.06 14.38 -4.28
N ILE A 218 11.52 13.54 -3.40
CA ILE A 218 12.17 13.12 -2.16
C ILE A 218 13.31 12.18 -2.54
N GLU A 219 14.56 12.60 -2.34
CA GLU A 219 15.71 11.73 -2.62
C GLU A 219 16.02 10.76 -1.47
N THR A 220 15.66 11.12 -0.23
CA THR A 220 15.83 10.27 0.96
C THR A 220 14.61 10.37 1.87
N PHE A 221 14.10 9.23 2.32
CA PHE A 221 13.02 9.14 3.30
C PHE A 221 13.57 8.89 4.70
N VAL A 222 13.15 9.68 5.69
CA VAL A 222 13.44 9.43 7.10
C VAL A 222 12.40 8.46 7.64
N LEU A 223 12.83 7.20 7.85
CA LEU A 223 11.99 6.10 8.32
C LEU A 223 12.22 5.82 9.80
N VAL A 224 11.24 5.20 10.45
CA VAL A 224 11.33 4.70 11.83
C VAL A 224 11.14 3.18 11.85
N ASP A 225 11.88 2.47 12.71
CA ASP A 225 11.73 1.02 12.82
C ASP A 225 10.35 0.60 13.39
N PRO A 226 9.92 -0.67 13.22
CA PRO A 226 8.63 -1.13 13.75
C PRO A 226 8.47 -0.96 15.27
N GLY A 227 9.56 -0.98 16.04
CA GLY A 227 9.54 -0.78 17.50
C GLY A 227 9.45 0.70 17.91
N ALA A 228 9.70 1.64 17.00
CA ALA A 228 9.95 3.05 17.30
C ALA A 228 11.06 3.25 18.35
N THR A 229 12.19 2.58 18.10
CA THR A 229 13.44 2.65 18.88
C THR A 229 14.52 3.48 18.19
N MET A 230 14.44 3.64 16.87
CA MET A 230 15.43 4.35 16.05
C MET A 230 14.82 4.94 14.76
N GLY A 231 15.36 6.09 14.35
CA GLY A 231 15.24 6.56 12.98
C GLY A 231 16.31 5.94 12.07
N PHE A 232 16.12 6.02 10.76
CA PHE A 232 17.17 5.83 9.76
C PHE A 232 16.75 6.41 8.41
N GLU A 233 17.72 6.77 7.59
CA GLU A 233 17.50 7.25 6.23
C GLU A 233 17.43 6.09 5.22
N ARG A 234 16.46 6.15 4.30
CA ARG A 234 16.37 5.27 3.12
C ARG A 234 16.38 6.10 1.84
N PRO A 235 17.43 6.02 1.00
CA PRO A 235 17.43 6.66 -0.31
C PRO A 235 16.29 6.12 -1.19
N ARG A 236 15.68 7.00 -1.99
CA ARG A 236 14.54 6.68 -2.86
C ARG A 236 14.88 5.53 -3.81
N ALA A 237 13.89 4.69 -4.10
CA ALA A 237 14.01 3.55 -5.00
C ALA A 237 14.98 2.44 -4.53
N THR A 238 15.41 2.45 -3.27
CA THR A 238 16.28 1.40 -2.71
C THR A 238 15.51 0.44 -1.81
N ALA A 239 15.94 -0.83 -1.81
CA ALA A 239 15.35 -1.90 -0.99
C ALA A 239 16.04 -2.08 0.37
N GLY A 240 16.69 -1.03 0.89
CA GLY A 240 17.36 -1.03 2.19
C GLY A 240 18.89 -1.18 2.15
N ALA A 241 19.47 -1.71 1.07
CA ALA A 241 20.93 -1.93 0.97
C ALA A 241 21.78 -0.65 1.12
N LEU A 242 21.18 0.53 0.88
CA LEU A 242 21.81 1.84 1.02
C LEU A 242 21.22 2.65 2.20
N ASP A 243 20.55 1.99 3.16
CA ASP A 243 20.04 2.67 4.36
C ASP A 243 21.20 3.25 5.20
N GLY A 244 21.02 4.48 5.69
CA GLY A 244 21.96 5.20 6.54
C GLY A 244 22.22 4.51 7.89
N PRO A 245 23.05 5.08 8.78
CA PRO A 245 23.18 4.61 10.16
C PRO A 245 21.84 4.73 10.93
N PRO A 246 21.68 4.05 12.08
CA PRO A 246 20.61 4.38 13.02
C PRO A 246 20.77 5.83 13.49
N THR A 247 19.66 6.53 13.63
CA THR A 247 19.58 7.88 14.17
C THR A 247 18.62 7.90 15.36
N GLU A 248 18.61 9.00 16.11
CA GLU A 248 17.51 9.32 17.02
C GLU A 248 16.17 9.37 16.26
N LEU A 249 15.07 9.24 17.00
CA LEU A 249 13.73 9.40 16.43
C LEU A 249 13.51 10.85 15.97
N PRO A 250 12.82 11.09 14.84
CA PRO A 250 12.46 12.44 14.42
C PRO A 250 11.67 13.18 15.51
N PRO A 251 11.89 14.49 15.75
CA PRO A 251 11.21 15.24 16.82
C PRO A 251 9.67 15.17 16.76
N GLU A 252 9.12 14.95 15.56
CA GLU A 252 7.69 14.78 15.33
C GLU A 252 7.10 13.48 15.91
N GLU A 253 7.94 12.54 16.32
CA GLU A 253 7.56 11.28 17.00
C GLU A 253 7.51 11.42 18.53
N THR A 254 8.29 12.33 19.10
CA THR A 254 8.48 12.45 20.56
C THR A 254 7.60 13.54 21.19
N ALA A 255 7.16 14.51 20.40
CA ALA A 255 6.31 15.59 20.89
C ALA A 255 4.89 15.08 21.21
N GLU A 256 4.62 14.90 22.51
CA GLU A 256 3.27 14.80 23.06
C GLU A 256 2.39 15.96 22.54
N SER A 257 1.07 15.72 22.42
CA SER A 257 0.15 16.81 22.15
C SER A 257 0.30 17.87 23.24
N PRO A 258 0.35 19.18 22.92
CA PRO A 258 0.22 20.21 23.94
C PRO A 258 -1.10 19.97 24.67
N SER A 259 -1.01 19.68 25.96
CA SER A 259 -2.20 19.55 26.81
C SER A 259 -2.78 20.95 26.99
N ASP A 260 -3.99 21.18 26.46
CA ASP A 260 -4.81 22.35 26.80
C ASP A 260 -5.30 22.22 28.26
N SER A 261 -4.34 22.36 29.18
CA SER A 261 -4.54 22.38 30.62
C SER A 261 -4.00 23.73 31.09
N PRO A 262 -4.87 24.71 31.44
CA PRO A 262 -4.41 26.00 31.93
C PRO A 262 -3.56 25.78 33.19
N ALA A 263 -2.39 26.42 33.24
CA ALA A 263 -1.50 26.32 34.39
C ALA A 263 -2.24 26.78 35.65
N PRO A 264 -2.12 26.05 36.78
CA PRO A 264 -2.70 26.51 38.04
C PRO A 264 -2.00 27.80 38.44
N ILE A 265 -2.79 28.86 38.62
CA ILE A 265 -2.34 30.11 39.22
C ILE A 265 -1.84 29.86 40.64
N ASP A 266 -0.65 30.37 40.92
CA ASP A 266 -0.01 30.30 42.24
C ASP A 266 -0.88 30.99 43.31
N SER A 267 -0.97 30.37 44.48
CA SER A 267 -1.70 30.86 45.64
C SER A 267 -1.13 30.20 46.89
N GLY A 268 -0.09 30.81 47.44
CA GLY A 268 0.67 30.24 48.54
C GLY A 268 0.11 30.53 49.94
N SER A 269 0.95 30.18 50.92
CA SER A 269 0.95 30.61 52.33
C SER A 269 0.22 29.75 53.38
N SER A 270 1.04 28.91 54.03
CA SER A 270 1.25 28.84 55.50
C SER A 270 0.25 28.15 56.43
N SER A 271 0.72 27.08 57.09
CA SER A 271 0.77 26.94 58.57
C SER A 271 1.56 25.68 59.03
N PRO A 272 2.04 25.62 60.30
CA PRO A 272 3.27 24.89 60.67
C PRO A 272 3.06 23.48 61.27
N GLY A 273 4.17 22.75 61.46
CA GLY A 273 4.19 21.37 61.99
C GLY A 273 4.70 21.21 63.43
N THR A 274 4.90 19.96 63.84
CA THR A 274 5.48 19.57 65.15
C THR A 274 6.22 18.21 65.05
N ASP A 275 7.56 18.26 64.97
CA ASP A 275 8.56 17.58 65.83
C ASP A 275 8.08 16.56 66.91
N VAL A 276 8.76 15.46 67.33
CA VAL A 276 10.03 14.69 67.07
C VAL A 276 9.81 13.25 67.68
N PRO A 277 10.77 12.33 67.98
CA PRO A 277 12.07 11.95 67.37
C PRO A 277 12.28 10.43 67.09
N SER A 278 13.36 10.21 66.33
CA SER A 278 14.29 9.09 66.12
C SER A 278 14.50 7.98 67.17
N ASP A 279 14.91 6.79 66.67
CA ASP A 279 16.00 5.97 67.23
C ASP A 279 16.65 5.07 66.13
N GLU A 280 17.99 4.97 66.14
CA GLU A 280 18.86 4.07 65.33
C GLU A 280 20.05 3.69 66.24
N PRO A 281 20.70 2.50 66.15
CA PRO A 281 21.74 2.30 65.12
C PRO A 281 22.00 0.83 64.62
N SER A 282 22.85 0.75 63.59
CA SER A 282 23.58 -0.43 62.99
C SER A 282 24.53 -1.20 63.96
N PRO A 283 25.34 -2.27 63.60
CA PRO A 283 25.72 -2.84 62.27
C PRO A 283 25.91 -4.41 62.14
N SER A 284 26.46 -4.81 60.96
CA SER A 284 26.98 -6.10 60.39
C SER A 284 28.00 -6.95 61.23
N PRO A 285 28.66 -8.09 60.77
CA PRO A 285 28.68 -8.82 59.46
C PRO A 285 28.84 -10.40 59.47
N SER A 286 29.04 -10.99 58.26
CA SER A 286 29.99 -12.13 57.94
C SER A 286 29.50 -13.63 57.94
N PRO A 287 30.28 -14.61 57.40
CA PRO A 287 29.77 -15.49 56.31
C PRO A 287 30.00 -17.02 56.50
N SER A 288 29.61 -17.83 55.50
CA SER A 288 30.25 -19.14 55.26
C SER A 288 29.98 -19.71 53.86
N ALA A 289 30.95 -20.44 53.32
CA ALA A 289 30.87 -21.19 52.07
C ALA A 289 31.48 -22.58 52.28
N THR A 290 30.90 -23.63 51.68
CA THR A 290 31.54 -24.95 51.59
C THR A 290 31.03 -25.76 50.39
N GLU A 291 31.99 -26.25 49.60
CA GLU A 291 31.93 -27.33 48.59
C GLU A 291 32.28 -28.68 49.28
N PRO A 292 32.47 -29.86 48.63
CA PRO A 292 32.22 -30.30 47.23
C PRO A 292 31.64 -31.76 47.07
N THR A 293 31.64 -32.26 45.81
CA THR A 293 31.95 -33.66 45.38
C THR A 293 30.83 -34.68 45.00
N GLU A 294 30.86 -35.08 43.71
CA GLU A 294 30.56 -36.35 42.98
C GLU A 294 29.59 -37.42 43.58
N THR A 295 28.74 -38.15 42.85
CA THR A 295 28.96 -38.96 41.62
C THR A 295 27.61 -39.58 41.18
N GLY A 296 27.37 -39.87 39.89
CA GLY A 296 26.31 -40.83 39.50
C GLY A 296 25.71 -40.65 38.09
N VAL A 297 26.06 -41.55 37.16
CA VAL A 297 25.45 -41.68 35.82
C VAL A 297 24.69 -43.01 35.77
N PRO A 298 23.51 -43.08 35.14
CA PRO A 298 23.43 -43.90 33.92
C PRO A 298 22.69 -43.23 32.75
N THR A 299 23.07 -43.69 31.56
CA THR A 299 22.50 -43.39 30.23
C THR A 299 21.14 -44.03 30.03
N ASP A 300 20.27 -43.42 29.21
CA ASP A 300 19.37 -44.17 28.34
C ASP A 300 19.10 -43.44 27.01
N GLU A 301 19.03 -44.20 25.92
CA GLU A 301 18.88 -43.77 24.52
C GLU A 301 17.47 -44.17 24.00
N PRO A 302 16.99 -43.58 22.90
CA PRO A 302 16.36 -44.44 21.91
C PRO A 302 16.81 -44.19 20.46
N SER A 303 17.17 -45.28 19.79
CA SER A 303 17.55 -45.36 18.37
C SER A 303 16.35 -45.42 17.40
N PRO A 304 16.57 -45.18 16.08
CA PRO A 304 15.51 -45.11 15.07
C PRO A 304 15.19 -46.47 14.41
N GLY A 305 14.05 -46.56 13.71
CA GLY A 305 13.65 -47.73 12.93
C GLY A 305 13.13 -47.41 11.52
N ALA A 306 13.68 -48.10 10.52
CA ALA A 306 13.11 -48.37 9.20
C ALA A 306 12.72 -49.88 9.16
N SER A 307 11.96 -50.45 8.21
CA SER A 307 11.52 -50.02 6.86
C SER A 307 9.99 -50.33 6.68
N ASP A 308 9.35 -50.71 5.56
CA ASP A 308 9.75 -51.05 4.17
C ASP A 308 8.57 -50.90 3.16
N ASP A 309 8.80 -51.22 1.89
CA ASP A 309 7.89 -51.10 0.73
C ASP A 309 6.93 -52.33 0.56
N PRO A 310 5.82 -52.26 -0.22
CA PRO A 310 5.95 -52.59 -1.66
C PRO A 310 4.96 -51.91 -2.65
N ASN A 311 5.54 -51.19 -3.61
CA ASN A 311 5.24 -51.07 -5.04
C ASN A 311 3.88 -51.63 -5.57
N HIS A 312 3.07 -50.75 -6.18
CA HIS A 312 2.23 -51.07 -7.35
C HIS A 312 2.21 -49.89 -8.34
N GLY A 313 2.40 -50.18 -9.63
CA GLY A 313 2.59 -49.16 -10.67
C GLY A 313 1.30 -48.56 -11.25
N GLY A 314 1.43 -47.39 -11.89
CA GLY A 314 0.34 -46.67 -12.55
C GLY A 314 0.86 -45.76 -13.68
N THR A 315 0.63 -46.19 -14.92
CA THR A 315 1.13 -45.60 -16.17
C THR A 315 0.66 -44.15 -16.41
N ALA A 316 1.53 -43.31 -16.97
CA ALA A 316 1.19 -41.97 -17.45
C ALA A 316 0.43 -41.97 -18.79
N PRO A 317 -0.31 -40.90 -19.12
CA PRO A 317 -0.62 -40.56 -20.50
C PRO A 317 -0.05 -39.21 -20.93
N ALA A 318 0.71 -39.26 -22.03
CA ALA A 318 0.91 -38.27 -23.09
C ALA A 318 0.64 -36.77 -22.80
N ALA A 319 1.70 -35.96 -22.92
CA ALA A 319 1.56 -34.58 -23.39
C ALA A 319 1.32 -34.58 -24.90
N SER A 320 0.27 -33.89 -25.36
CA SER A 320 0.01 -33.65 -26.78
C SER A 320 0.48 -32.24 -27.17
N GLU A 321 1.35 -32.17 -28.17
CA GLU A 321 1.72 -30.91 -28.82
C GLU A 321 0.56 -30.36 -29.67
N PRO A 322 0.39 -29.03 -29.75
CA PRO A 322 -0.29 -28.41 -30.88
C PRO A 322 0.72 -28.00 -31.96
N THR A 323 0.56 -28.63 -33.12
CA THR A 323 1.21 -28.34 -34.40
C THR A 323 1.33 -26.85 -34.74
N SER A 324 2.47 -26.49 -35.34
CA SER A 324 2.64 -25.24 -36.09
C SER A 324 2.09 -25.38 -37.51
N ASP A 325 1.40 -24.36 -38.05
CA ASP A 325 1.20 -24.18 -39.49
C ASP A 325 1.05 -22.67 -39.83
N PRO A 326 1.44 -22.18 -41.03
CA PRO A 326 1.75 -20.77 -41.23
C PRO A 326 0.62 -19.94 -41.87
N GLY A 327 0.63 -18.63 -41.62
CA GLY A 327 -0.30 -17.68 -42.24
C GLY A 327 0.07 -16.23 -41.98
N SER A 328 0.97 -15.67 -42.80
CA SER A 328 1.28 -14.23 -42.79
C SER A 328 0.12 -13.42 -43.40
N PRO A 329 -0.03 -12.12 -43.08
CA PRO A 329 0.70 -11.16 -43.90
C PRO A 329 1.41 -10.02 -43.14
N GLY A 330 2.71 -9.89 -43.42
CA GLY A 330 3.49 -8.66 -43.65
C GLY A 330 3.16 -7.36 -42.88
N PRO A 331 4.11 -6.79 -42.11
CA PRO A 331 3.96 -5.43 -41.59
C PRO A 331 4.03 -4.38 -42.71
N ILE A 332 3.23 -3.33 -42.58
CA ILE A 332 3.23 -2.18 -43.50
C ILE A 332 4.51 -1.37 -43.29
N SER A 333 5.30 -1.21 -44.35
CA SER A 333 6.55 -0.45 -44.32
C SER A 333 6.28 1.06 -44.23
N MET A 334 7.05 1.77 -43.40
CA MET A 334 7.24 3.23 -43.51
C MET A 334 8.73 3.55 -43.47
N ALA A 335 9.08 4.64 -44.17
CA ALA A 335 10.39 4.96 -44.71
C ALA A 335 11.49 5.29 -43.66
N PRO A 336 12.78 5.19 -44.02
CA PRO A 336 13.89 5.56 -43.15
C PRO A 336 14.02 7.08 -42.99
N THR A 337 14.47 7.51 -41.80
CA THR A 337 14.89 8.90 -41.55
C THR A 337 16.30 9.12 -42.08
N GLU A 338 16.53 10.29 -42.67
CA GLU A 338 17.78 10.63 -43.36
C GLU A 338 19.02 10.70 -42.47
N GLU A 339 20.16 10.42 -43.10
CA GLU A 339 21.51 10.51 -42.54
C GLU A 339 21.98 11.97 -42.52
N SER A 340 22.34 12.48 -41.33
CA SER A 340 22.83 13.86 -41.18
C SER A 340 24.29 13.97 -41.63
N GLY A 341 24.50 14.22 -42.94
CA GLY A 341 25.80 14.61 -43.48
C GLY A 341 26.35 15.90 -42.87
N ALA A 342 27.67 16.03 -42.85
CA ALA A 342 28.38 17.16 -42.24
C ALA A 342 28.54 18.38 -43.17
N SER A 343 28.65 19.57 -42.55
CA SER A 343 29.35 20.83 -42.95
C SER A 343 29.25 21.37 -44.40
N PRO A 344 29.25 22.71 -44.56
CA PRO A 344 30.56 23.37 -44.79
C PRO A 344 30.74 24.79 -44.20
N ASP A 345 32.01 25.09 -43.90
CA ASP A 345 32.77 26.33 -44.11
C ASP A 345 32.10 27.72 -44.00
N TRP A 346 32.47 28.46 -42.95
CA TRP A 346 33.17 29.76 -43.04
C TRP A 346 33.91 30.09 -41.73
#